data_AF-A0A6V8CP17-F1
#
_entry.id   AF-A0A6V8CP17-F1
#
_cell.length_a   1.000
_cell.length_b   1.000
_cell.length_c   1.000
_cell.angle_alpha   90.00
_cell.angle_beta   90.00
_cell.angle_gamma   90.00
#
_symmetry.space_group_name_H-M   'P 1'
#
loop_
_entity.id
_entity.type
_entity.pdbx_description
1 polymer ?
#
loop_
_entity_poly.entity_id
_entity_poly.type
_entity_poly.pdbx_seq_one_letter_code
_entity_poly.pdbx_strand_id
1 'polypeptide(L)'
;MSNWSAKNPYNSKITESYVLNGEGSRKETRHIVFALGDSGLDYKVGDALGVLPENPPHIVEELLEVQGWDREQTVESHKGEKDLYSALKKDYEVHMANKKFVQSLTDKIVSSGMSISMNIVKRSRDNMDWSSTAEGDLPPGLNSSLPSDDPASKVKAIVADAKAIEDYLWTRDYVDIMREFNVKYTPEEFLELADRLKPRLYSIASSHDAHPGFVELTVGIVRFNYHDRQRGGLCTQYMADEVVVNETDVGVFMSPTKSFILPEDENTDIIMVGPGTGIAPFRAFMEQRVHDKSPGRNWLFFGDQSEKTEYYYKDEIEGWLDSGNLYRFTTAWS
;
A
#
# COMPACT_ATOMS: atom_id res chain seq x y z
N MET A 1 -7.10 18.80 23.93
CA MET A 1 -6.90 17.74 22.92
C MET A 1 -6.92 18.41 21.56
N SER A 2 -5.92 18.12 20.73
CA SER A 2 -5.84 18.67 19.39
C SER A 2 -6.96 18.11 18.49
N ASN A 3 -7.44 18.92 17.54
CA ASN A 3 -8.57 18.58 16.65
C ASN A 3 -8.10 17.97 15.31
N TRP A 4 -6.91 17.36 15.29
CA TRP A 4 -6.34 16.77 14.09
C TRP A 4 -7.02 15.44 13.78
N SER A 5 -7.32 15.19 12.50
CA SER A 5 -8.01 13.99 12.03
C SER A 5 -7.71 13.75 10.55
N ALA A 6 -8.16 12.62 9.99
CA ALA A 6 -8.04 12.37 8.56
C ALA A 6 -8.65 13.48 7.66
N LYS A 7 -9.65 14.22 8.16
CA LYS A 7 -10.29 15.33 7.43
C LYS A 7 -9.63 16.68 7.68
N ASN A 8 -8.85 16.80 8.74
CA ASN A 8 -8.13 17.99 9.14
C ASN A 8 -6.77 17.53 9.70
N PRO A 9 -5.82 17.10 8.85
CA PRO A 9 -4.55 16.58 9.31
C PRO A 9 -3.63 17.71 9.77
N TYR A 10 -2.70 17.38 10.67
CA TYR A 10 -1.60 18.28 10.99
C TYR A 10 -0.53 18.17 9.89
N ASN A 11 -0.03 19.31 9.40
CA ASN A 11 1.10 19.30 8.47
C ASN A 11 2.40 19.20 9.28
N SER A 12 2.94 17.98 9.33
CA SER A 12 4.21 17.65 9.97
C SER A 12 5.33 17.56 8.92
N LYS A 13 6.58 17.42 9.36
CA LYS A 13 7.73 17.19 8.50
C LYS A 13 8.46 15.94 8.94
N ILE A 14 8.94 15.17 7.97
CA ILE A 14 9.91 14.11 8.22
C ILE A 14 11.26 14.77 8.53
N THR A 15 11.81 14.53 9.71
CA THR A 15 13.10 15.07 10.15
C THR A 15 14.25 14.10 9.91
N GLU A 16 13.96 12.79 9.92
CA GLU A 16 14.92 11.73 9.66
C GLU A 16 14.26 10.59 8.87
N SER A 17 15.02 10.00 7.95
CA SER A 17 14.61 8.84 7.16
C SER A 17 15.85 8.05 6.76
N TYR A 18 16.03 6.85 7.33
CA TYR A 18 17.18 6.00 7.05
C TYR A 18 16.79 4.53 6.93
N VAL A 19 17.56 3.78 6.13
CA VAL A 19 17.33 2.36 5.87
C VAL A 19 17.81 1.53 7.07
N LEU A 20 16.96 0.63 7.53
CA LEU A 20 17.23 -0.32 8.63
C LEU A 20 17.84 -1.63 8.14
N ASN A 21 17.73 -1.92 6.84
CA ASN A 21 18.31 -3.11 6.25
C ASN A 21 19.82 -3.02 6.13
N GLY A 22 20.50 -4.16 6.32
CA GLY A 22 21.91 -4.31 6.03
C GLY A 22 22.22 -4.39 4.53
N GLU A 23 23.49 -4.23 4.20
CA GLU A 23 23.99 -4.24 2.82
C GLU A 23 23.60 -5.54 2.07
N GLY A 24 23.06 -5.37 0.85
CA GLY A 24 22.66 -6.47 -0.02
C GLY A 24 21.25 -7.01 0.22
N SER A 25 20.46 -6.40 1.13
CA SER A 25 19.05 -6.73 1.27
C SER A 25 18.26 -6.47 -0.02
N ARG A 26 17.25 -7.30 -0.27
CA ARG A 26 16.25 -7.08 -1.34
C ARG A 26 15.04 -6.27 -0.85
N LYS A 27 14.98 -5.99 0.45
CA LYS A 27 13.94 -5.18 1.09
C LYS A 27 14.49 -3.80 1.35
N GLU A 28 13.57 -2.85 1.45
CA GLU A 28 13.87 -1.52 1.93
C GLU A 28 12.87 -1.20 3.03
N THR A 29 13.33 -1.24 4.27
CA THR A 29 12.58 -0.88 5.47
C THR A 29 13.27 0.35 6.03
N ARG A 30 12.53 1.44 6.22
CA ARG A 30 13.06 2.68 6.76
C ARG A 30 12.55 2.96 8.17
N HIS A 31 13.43 3.50 8.99
CA HIS A 31 13.04 4.26 10.16
C HIS A 31 12.71 5.68 9.73
N ILE A 32 11.55 6.20 10.13
CA ILE A 32 11.05 7.52 9.71
C ILE A 32 10.61 8.30 10.95
N VAL A 33 11.12 9.51 11.12
CA VAL A 33 10.82 10.39 12.26
C VAL A 33 10.04 11.60 11.78
N PHE A 34 8.90 11.88 12.41
CA PHE A 34 8.08 13.06 12.19
C PHE A 34 8.19 14.03 13.36
N ALA A 35 8.33 15.32 13.08
CA ALA A 35 8.23 16.37 14.10
C ALA A 35 6.77 16.66 14.47
N LEU A 36 6.45 16.61 15.76
CA LEU A 36 5.14 17.01 16.27
C LEU A 36 5.02 18.53 16.42
N GLY A 37 6.14 19.25 16.61
CA GLY A 37 6.16 20.71 16.75
C GLY A 37 5.14 21.23 17.76
N ASP A 38 4.50 22.36 17.46
CA ASP A 38 3.49 23.00 18.32
C ASP A 38 2.07 22.44 18.12
N SER A 39 1.95 21.25 17.49
CA SER A 39 0.65 20.67 17.12
C SER A 39 -0.27 20.34 18.30
N GLY A 40 0.32 20.13 19.49
CA GLY A 40 -0.37 19.52 20.63
C GLY A 40 -0.90 18.10 20.33
N LEU A 41 -0.32 17.41 19.34
CA LEU A 41 -0.52 15.97 19.16
C LEU A 41 0.14 15.24 20.32
N ASP A 42 -0.56 14.23 20.81
CA ASP A 42 -0.13 13.36 21.90
C ASP A 42 -0.55 11.94 21.55
N TYR A 43 0.21 10.94 21.99
CA TYR A 43 -0.03 9.55 21.66
C TYR A 43 0.49 8.63 22.75
N LYS A 44 -0.05 7.41 22.79
CA LYS A 44 0.43 6.33 23.65
C LYS A 44 1.12 5.26 22.84
N VAL A 45 2.03 4.54 23.49
CA VAL A 45 2.63 3.37 22.85
C VAL A 45 1.54 2.36 22.47
N GLY A 46 1.61 1.88 21.23
CA GLY A 46 0.60 1.02 20.61
C GLY A 46 -0.42 1.76 19.72
N ASP A 47 -0.50 3.09 19.80
CA ASP A 47 -1.25 3.88 18.83
C ASP A 47 -0.62 3.79 17.42
N ALA A 48 -1.38 4.22 16.42
CA ALA A 48 -0.91 4.35 15.05
C ALA A 48 -0.91 5.82 14.59
N LEU A 49 0.04 6.16 13.73
CA LEU A 49 0.05 7.42 12.99
C LEU A 49 -0.64 7.20 11.63
N GLY A 50 -1.67 7.99 11.36
CA GLY A 50 -2.24 8.10 10.03
C GLY A 50 -1.47 9.10 9.19
N VAL A 51 -0.98 8.65 8.03
CA VAL A 51 -0.24 9.48 7.07
C VAL A 51 -1.08 9.65 5.80
N LEU A 52 -1.26 10.90 5.36
CA LEU A 52 -1.92 11.24 4.11
C LEU A 52 -0.86 11.33 3.00
N PRO A 53 -0.88 10.41 2.02
CA PRO A 53 0.04 10.47 0.90
C PRO A 53 -0.43 11.44 -0.19
N GLU A 54 0.42 11.65 -1.19
CA GLU A 54 0.06 12.23 -2.49
C GLU A 54 0.54 11.31 -3.62
N ASN A 55 -0.20 11.25 -4.73
CA ASN A 55 0.21 10.41 -5.87
C ASN A 55 1.52 10.92 -6.50
N PRO A 56 2.47 10.07 -6.89
CA PRO A 56 3.70 10.53 -7.53
C PRO A 56 3.41 11.42 -8.76
N PRO A 57 4.10 12.57 -8.94
CA PRO A 57 3.83 13.49 -10.05
C PRO A 57 3.85 12.78 -11.41
N HIS A 58 4.82 11.89 -11.64
CA HIS A 58 4.95 11.16 -12.90
C HIS A 58 3.73 10.27 -13.23
N ILE A 59 3.06 9.69 -12.23
CA ILE A 59 1.83 8.90 -12.45
C ILE A 59 0.66 9.81 -12.85
N VAL A 60 0.56 10.99 -12.23
CA VAL A 60 -0.49 11.98 -12.55
C VAL A 60 -0.28 12.52 -13.95
N GLU A 61 0.96 12.91 -14.30
CA GLU A 61 1.30 13.43 -15.63
C GLU A 61 1.06 12.37 -16.72
N GLU A 62 1.45 11.11 -16.47
CA GLU A 62 1.22 10.01 -17.42
C GLU A 62 -0.28 9.76 -17.66
N LEU A 63 -1.11 9.86 -16.62
CA LEU A 63 -2.57 9.75 -16.75
C LEU A 63 -3.16 10.90 -17.58
N LEU A 64 -2.74 12.13 -17.30
CA LEU A 64 -3.14 13.33 -18.04
C LEU A 64 -2.76 13.20 -19.53
N GLU A 65 -1.53 12.80 -19.81
CA GLU A 65 -1.01 12.61 -21.17
C GLU A 65 -1.77 11.51 -21.92
N VAL A 66 -1.95 10.34 -21.29
CA VAL A 66 -2.63 9.18 -21.91
C VAL A 66 -4.07 9.51 -22.24
N GLN A 67 -4.73 10.38 -21.48
CA GLN A 67 -6.09 10.81 -21.77
C GLN A 67 -6.15 12.05 -22.67
N GLY A 68 -5.12 12.88 -22.68
CA GLY A 68 -5.11 14.17 -23.38
C GLY A 68 -5.90 15.24 -22.61
N TRP A 69 -5.88 15.17 -21.29
CA TRP A 69 -6.58 16.11 -20.42
C TRP A 69 -5.77 17.38 -20.17
N ASP A 70 -6.46 18.50 -20.00
CA ASP A 70 -5.86 19.74 -19.55
C ASP A 70 -5.66 19.70 -18.03
N ARG A 71 -4.41 19.85 -17.59
CA ARG A 71 -4.02 19.84 -16.17
C ARG A 71 -4.69 20.97 -15.37
N GLU A 72 -4.97 22.11 -16.02
CA GLU A 72 -5.54 23.31 -15.38
C GLU A 72 -7.07 23.33 -15.45
N GLN A 73 -7.69 22.34 -16.11
CA GLN A 73 -9.14 22.22 -16.16
C GLN A 73 -9.71 22.21 -14.75
N THR A 74 -10.67 23.11 -14.52
CA THR A 74 -11.43 23.16 -13.27
C THR A 74 -12.38 21.97 -13.19
N VAL A 75 -12.32 21.22 -12.10
CA VAL A 75 -13.16 20.05 -11.82
C VAL A 75 -13.73 20.12 -10.40
N GLU A 76 -14.90 19.51 -10.20
CA GLU A 76 -15.51 19.37 -8.88
C GLU A 76 -15.02 18.07 -8.21
N SER A 77 -14.16 18.21 -7.20
CA SER A 77 -13.73 17.07 -6.39
C SER A 77 -14.66 16.89 -5.19
N HIS A 78 -14.59 15.74 -4.52
CA HIS A 78 -15.30 15.54 -3.25
C HIS A 78 -14.83 16.45 -2.10
N LYS A 79 -13.78 17.26 -2.31
CA LYS A 79 -13.28 18.31 -1.40
C LYS A 79 -13.47 19.72 -1.98
N GLY A 80 -14.30 19.87 -3.02
CA GLY A 80 -14.61 21.13 -3.69
C GLY A 80 -13.85 21.34 -5.00
N GLU A 81 -14.17 22.45 -5.65
CA GLU A 81 -13.61 22.91 -6.92
C GLU A 81 -12.08 23.12 -6.85
N LYS A 82 -11.35 22.57 -7.84
CA LYS A 82 -9.90 22.75 -8.01
C LYS A 82 -9.45 22.36 -9.43
N ASP A 83 -8.18 22.58 -9.75
CA ASP A 83 -7.58 22.08 -10.99
C ASP A 83 -7.46 20.55 -10.98
N LEU A 84 -7.56 19.95 -12.18
CA LEU A 84 -7.54 18.51 -12.37
C LEU A 84 -6.26 17.86 -11.83
N TYR A 85 -5.10 18.49 -12.02
CA TYR A 85 -3.84 17.98 -11.50
C TYR A 85 -3.87 17.86 -9.97
N SER A 86 -4.30 18.90 -9.27
CA SER A 86 -4.44 18.90 -7.80
C SER A 86 -5.45 17.86 -7.32
N ALA A 87 -6.57 17.67 -8.04
CA ALA A 87 -7.54 16.61 -7.72
C ALA A 87 -6.91 15.21 -7.83
N LEU A 88 -6.27 14.90 -8.96
CA LEU A 88 -5.61 13.60 -9.19
C LEU A 88 -4.45 13.39 -8.22
N LYS A 89 -3.71 14.44 -7.86
CA LYS A 89 -2.56 14.40 -6.95
C LYS A 89 -2.96 14.11 -5.50
N LYS A 90 -4.07 14.68 -4.99
CA LYS A 90 -4.38 14.71 -3.54
C LYS A 90 -5.75 14.14 -3.13
N ASP A 91 -6.67 13.90 -4.05
CA ASP A 91 -8.04 13.53 -3.72
C ASP A 91 -8.42 12.11 -4.18
N TYR A 92 -7.77 11.56 -5.19
CA TYR A 92 -8.12 10.26 -5.77
C TYR A 92 -6.95 9.28 -5.73
N GLU A 93 -7.24 7.99 -5.63
CA GLU A 93 -6.23 6.95 -5.82
C GLU A 93 -6.05 6.73 -7.34
N VAL A 94 -4.91 7.17 -7.88
CA VAL A 94 -4.62 7.00 -9.33
C VAL A 94 -3.49 6.01 -9.60
N HIS A 95 -2.73 5.63 -8.57
CA HIS A 95 -1.64 4.63 -8.68
C HIS A 95 -2.12 3.18 -8.92
N MET A 96 -3.40 2.89 -8.67
CA MET A 96 -4.00 1.56 -8.87
C MET A 96 -5.44 1.69 -9.37
N ALA A 97 -5.82 0.86 -10.35
CA ALA A 97 -7.19 0.80 -10.83
C ALA A 97 -8.10 0.02 -9.88
N ASN A 98 -9.41 0.21 -10.03
CA ASN A 98 -10.42 -0.45 -9.22
C ASN A 98 -11.45 -1.22 -10.07
N LYS A 99 -12.28 -2.00 -9.39
CA LYS A 99 -13.29 -2.86 -10.02
C LYS A 99 -14.31 -2.07 -10.84
N LYS A 100 -14.73 -0.89 -10.36
CA LYS A 100 -15.72 -0.05 -11.04
C LYS A 100 -15.21 0.44 -12.39
N PHE A 101 -13.94 0.86 -12.43
CA PHE A 101 -13.31 1.31 -13.66
C PHE A 101 -13.20 0.17 -14.68
N VAL A 102 -12.77 -1.02 -14.27
CA VAL A 102 -12.70 -2.19 -15.16
C VAL A 102 -14.09 -2.55 -15.69
N GLN A 103 -15.13 -2.47 -14.86
CA GLN A 103 -16.51 -2.70 -15.29
C GLN A 103 -16.97 -1.68 -16.32
N SER A 104 -16.56 -0.41 -16.21
CA SER A 104 -16.93 0.64 -17.19
C SER A 104 -16.44 0.37 -18.62
N LEU A 105 -15.45 -0.53 -18.79
CA LEU A 105 -14.96 -0.92 -20.11
C LEU A 105 -16.04 -1.54 -21.00
N THR A 106 -17.07 -2.18 -20.41
CA THR A 106 -18.18 -2.76 -21.18
C THR A 106 -18.95 -1.72 -21.97
N ASP A 107 -18.99 -0.48 -21.47
CA ASP A 107 -19.72 0.62 -22.09
C ASP A 107 -18.84 1.37 -23.09
N LYS A 108 -17.52 1.37 -22.89
CA LYS A 108 -16.55 2.04 -23.78
C LYS A 108 -16.16 1.19 -24.99
N ILE A 109 -16.21 -0.14 -24.89
CA ILE A 109 -15.70 -1.05 -25.92
C ILE A 109 -16.86 -1.81 -26.56
N VAL A 110 -17.26 -1.34 -27.74
CA VAL A 110 -18.34 -1.96 -28.51
C VAL A 110 -17.73 -2.89 -29.56
N SER A 111 -18.19 -4.14 -29.58
CA SER A 111 -17.79 -5.11 -30.61
C SER A 111 -18.14 -4.58 -31.99
N SER A 112 -17.22 -4.68 -32.95
CA SER A 112 -17.42 -4.24 -34.34
C SER A 112 -18.40 -5.10 -35.15
N GLY A 113 -19.35 -5.76 -34.49
CA GLY A 113 -20.50 -6.44 -35.10
C GLY A 113 -20.22 -7.82 -35.69
N MET A 114 -19.00 -8.36 -35.57
CA MET A 114 -18.66 -9.69 -36.08
C MET A 114 -17.93 -10.50 -35.01
N SER A 115 -18.69 -11.24 -34.19
CA SER A 115 -18.13 -12.26 -33.31
C SER A 115 -18.05 -13.59 -34.08
N ILE A 116 -16.83 -14.05 -34.35
CA ILE A 116 -16.60 -15.39 -34.89
C ILE A 116 -16.28 -16.28 -33.69
N SER A 117 -17.26 -17.10 -33.28
CA SER A 117 -16.99 -18.20 -32.35
C SER A 117 -16.56 -19.43 -33.13
N MET A 118 -15.43 -20.02 -32.73
CA MET A 118 -15.02 -21.35 -33.21
C MET A 118 -15.23 -22.35 -32.09
N ASN A 119 -16.14 -23.30 -32.30
CA ASN A 119 -16.30 -24.45 -31.44
C ASN A 119 -15.72 -25.68 -32.14
N ILE A 120 -14.85 -26.42 -31.45
CA ILE A 120 -14.38 -27.71 -31.94
C ILE A 120 -15.49 -28.71 -31.65
N VAL A 121 -16.14 -29.20 -32.68
CA VAL A 121 -17.25 -30.15 -32.57
C VAL A 121 -16.76 -31.60 -32.62
N LYS A 122 -15.57 -31.82 -33.19
CA LYS A 122 -14.93 -33.14 -33.32
C LYS A 122 -13.40 -33.02 -33.43
N ARG A 123 -12.68 -33.94 -32.78
CA ARG A 123 -11.22 -34.13 -32.92
C ARG A 123 -10.93 -35.63 -33.06
N SER A 124 -10.05 -35.99 -34.00
CA SER A 124 -9.55 -37.37 -34.17
C SER A 124 -8.03 -37.37 -34.18
N ARG A 125 -7.39 -38.14 -33.28
CA ARG A 125 -5.93 -38.29 -33.19
C ARG A 125 -5.57 -39.65 -32.59
N ASP A 126 -4.64 -40.39 -33.19
CA ASP A 126 -4.06 -41.64 -32.67
C ASP A 126 -5.09 -42.60 -32.02
N ASN A 127 -6.13 -42.98 -32.78
CA ASN A 127 -7.25 -43.85 -32.33
C ASN A 127 -8.13 -43.31 -31.19
N MET A 128 -8.02 -42.03 -30.82
CA MET A 128 -8.98 -41.35 -29.96
C MET A 128 -9.87 -40.41 -30.78
N ASP A 129 -11.16 -40.67 -30.74
CA ASP A 129 -12.20 -39.78 -31.25
C ASP A 129 -12.88 -39.06 -30.09
N TRP A 130 -12.95 -37.74 -30.18
CA TRP A 130 -13.71 -36.89 -29.28
C TRP A 130 -14.72 -36.07 -30.10
N SER A 131 -15.93 -35.90 -29.56
CA SER A 131 -16.97 -35.03 -30.12
C SER A 131 -17.81 -34.44 -29.01
N SER A 132 -18.25 -33.20 -29.19
CA SER A 132 -19.21 -32.58 -28.28
C SER A 132 -20.18 -31.67 -29.02
N THR A 133 -21.39 -31.55 -28.48
CA THR A 133 -22.42 -30.59 -28.89
C THR A 133 -22.65 -29.51 -27.84
N ALA A 134 -21.99 -29.59 -26.69
CA ALA A 134 -22.11 -28.62 -25.60
C ALA A 134 -21.13 -27.45 -25.80
N GLU A 135 -21.62 -26.24 -25.57
CA GLU A 135 -20.80 -25.03 -25.67
C GLU A 135 -19.76 -25.01 -24.53
N GLY A 136 -18.47 -24.88 -24.89
CA GLY A 136 -17.36 -24.87 -23.92
C GLY A 136 -16.80 -26.24 -23.54
N ASP A 137 -17.35 -27.34 -24.04
CA ASP A 137 -16.75 -28.68 -23.89
C ASP A 137 -15.58 -28.84 -24.87
N LEU A 138 -14.41 -29.21 -24.36
CA LEU A 138 -13.15 -29.22 -25.09
C LEU A 138 -12.54 -30.61 -25.14
N PRO A 139 -11.87 -30.99 -26.25
CA PRO A 139 -11.19 -32.28 -26.32
C PRO A 139 -10.09 -32.37 -25.25
N PRO A 140 -9.86 -33.56 -24.67
CA PRO A 140 -8.82 -33.77 -23.67
C PRO A 140 -7.46 -33.21 -24.13
N GLY A 141 -6.83 -32.40 -23.27
CA GLY A 141 -5.53 -31.79 -23.52
C GLY A 141 -5.54 -30.56 -24.44
N LEU A 142 -6.71 -30.00 -24.77
CA LEU A 142 -6.81 -28.69 -25.42
C LEU A 142 -7.27 -27.65 -24.39
N ASN A 143 -6.46 -26.62 -24.14
CA ASN A 143 -6.86 -25.50 -23.30
C ASN A 143 -7.93 -24.67 -24.02
N SER A 144 -8.76 -23.95 -23.27
CA SER A 144 -9.71 -22.99 -23.83
C SER A 144 -8.98 -22.00 -24.73
N SER A 145 -9.60 -21.65 -25.86
CA SER A 145 -9.09 -20.58 -26.71
C SER A 145 -8.90 -19.33 -25.86
N LEU A 146 -7.71 -18.75 -25.94
CA LEU A 146 -7.49 -17.37 -25.49
C LEU A 146 -8.57 -16.49 -26.14
N PRO A 147 -9.08 -15.46 -25.45
CA PRO A 147 -10.03 -14.54 -26.04
C PRO A 147 -9.55 -14.14 -27.44
N SER A 148 -10.49 -14.08 -28.38
CA SER A 148 -10.27 -13.41 -29.66
C SER A 148 -9.46 -12.14 -29.46
N ASP A 149 -8.56 -11.80 -30.40
CA ASP A 149 -7.85 -10.51 -30.35
C ASP A 149 -8.80 -9.30 -30.36
N ASP A 150 -10.09 -9.54 -30.61
CA ASP A 150 -11.20 -8.60 -30.38
C ASP A 150 -11.22 -8.04 -28.94
N PRO A 151 -11.05 -6.71 -28.77
CA PRO A 151 -11.12 -6.04 -27.48
C PRO A 151 -12.39 -6.32 -26.69
N ALA A 152 -13.56 -6.40 -27.35
CA ALA A 152 -14.84 -6.62 -26.65
C ALA A 152 -14.91 -8.02 -26.00
N SER A 153 -14.39 -9.04 -26.69
CA SER A 153 -14.27 -10.39 -26.17
C SER A 153 -13.32 -10.47 -24.96
N LYS A 154 -12.20 -9.73 -25.00
CA LYS A 154 -11.26 -9.61 -23.87
C LYS A 154 -11.92 -8.98 -22.64
N VAL A 155 -12.62 -7.86 -22.83
CA VAL A 155 -13.36 -7.19 -21.75
C VAL A 155 -14.38 -8.13 -21.13
N LYS A 156 -15.19 -8.81 -21.95
CA LYS A 156 -16.19 -9.76 -21.48
C LYS A 156 -15.59 -10.88 -20.61
N ALA A 157 -14.39 -11.35 -20.97
CA ALA A 157 -13.68 -12.34 -20.17
C ALA A 157 -13.16 -11.76 -18.84
N ILE A 158 -12.61 -10.53 -18.87
CA ILE A 158 -12.12 -9.84 -17.66
C ILE A 158 -13.26 -9.59 -16.67
N VAL A 159 -14.42 -9.14 -17.14
CA VAL A 159 -15.58 -8.81 -16.29
C VAL A 159 -16.49 -10.01 -15.99
N ALA A 160 -16.07 -11.23 -16.35
CA ALA A 160 -16.90 -12.42 -16.20
C ALA A 160 -17.29 -12.69 -14.74
N ASP A 161 -16.35 -12.50 -13.82
CA ASP A 161 -16.58 -12.62 -12.38
C ASP A 161 -15.59 -11.77 -11.56
N ALA A 162 -15.79 -11.73 -10.24
CA ALA A 162 -14.98 -10.93 -9.33
C ALA A 162 -13.51 -11.35 -9.31
N LYS A 163 -13.22 -12.65 -9.46
CA LYS A 163 -11.86 -13.18 -9.43
C LYS A 163 -11.12 -12.81 -10.72
N ALA A 164 -11.76 -12.90 -11.88
CA ALA A 164 -11.18 -12.47 -13.15
C ALA A 164 -10.79 -10.99 -13.13
N ILE A 165 -11.63 -10.13 -12.54
CA ILE A 165 -11.31 -8.70 -12.35
C ILE A 165 -10.11 -8.53 -11.40
N GLU A 166 -10.08 -9.26 -10.28
CA GLU A 166 -8.96 -9.20 -9.32
C GLU A 166 -7.63 -9.66 -9.94
N ASP A 167 -7.65 -10.78 -10.67
CA ASP A 167 -6.48 -11.32 -11.36
C ASP A 167 -5.96 -10.33 -12.43
N TYR A 168 -6.87 -9.64 -13.13
CA TYR A 168 -6.51 -8.61 -14.10
C TYR A 168 -5.90 -7.37 -13.42
N LEU A 169 -6.55 -6.84 -12.37
CA LEU A 169 -6.11 -5.67 -11.62
C LEU A 169 -4.80 -5.88 -10.86
N TRP A 170 -4.45 -7.13 -10.55
CA TRP A 170 -3.21 -7.46 -9.83
C TRP A 170 -1.94 -6.88 -10.47
N THR A 171 -1.97 -6.66 -11.78
CA THR A 171 -0.80 -6.24 -12.56
C THR A 171 -1.04 -4.96 -13.39
N ARG A 172 -2.22 -4.34 -13.32
CA ARG A 172 -2.57 -3.18 -14.15
C ARG A 172 -3.13 -2.01 -13.32
N ASP A 173 -2.71 -0.79 -13.67
CA ASP A 173 -3.37 0.45 -13.23
C ASP A 173 -4.26 1.05 -14.33
N TYR A 174 -4.80 2.25 -14.07
CA TYR A 174 -5.64 2.97 -15.03
C TYR A 174 -4.92 3.20 -16.36
N VAL A 175 -3.66 3.62 -16.32
CA VAL A 175 -2.87 3.92 -17.53
C VAL A 175 -2.66 2.67 -18.38
N ASP A 176 -2.34 1.53 -17.76
CA ASP A 176 -2.17 0.27 -18.49
C ASP A 176 -3.46 -0.12 -19.20
N ILE A 177 -4.59 -0.05 -18.50
CA ILE A 177 -5.91 -0.43 -19.04
C ILE A 177 -6.32 0.53 -20.15
N MET A 178 -6.13 1.84 -19.95
CA MET A 178 -6.45 2.86 -20.95
C MET A 178 -5.64 2.68 -22.24
N ARG A 179 -4.35 2.32 -22.12
CA ARG A 179 -3.49 2.00 -23.26
C ARG A 179 -3.86 0.68 -23.92
N GLU A 180 -4.10 -0.37 -23.13
CA GLU A 180 -4.45 -1.72 -23.62
C GLU A 180 -5.69 -1.70 -24.52
N PHE A 181 -6.71 -0.93 -24.13
CA PHE A 181 -7.96 -0.84 -24.88
C PHE A 181 -8.13 0.43 -25.71
N ASN A 182 -7.16 1.34 -25.67
CA ASN A 182 -7.23 2.65 -26.32
C ASN A 182 -8.53 3.42 -26.00
N VAL A 183 -8.95 3.40 -24.72
CA VAL A 183 -10.19 4.03 -24.25
C VAL A 183 -9.95 5.43 -23.70
N LYS A 184 -10.92 6.31 -23.95
CA LYS A 184 -10.90 7.70 -23.49
C LYS A 184 -12.07 8.00 -22.56
N TYR A 185 -11.80 8.78 -21.54
CA TYR A 185 -12.75 9.27 -20.55
C TYR A 185 -12.67 10.80 -20.50
N THR A 186 -13.76 11.48 -20.15
CA THR A 186 -13.64 12.87 -19.67
C THR A 186 -13.09 12.86 -18.24
N PRO A 187 -12.53 13.98 -17.75
CA PRO A 187 -12.11 14.08 -16.35
C PRO A 187 -13.25 13.73 -15.39
N GLU A 188 -14.45 14.24 -15.62
CA GLU A 188 -15.62 14.01 -14.77
C GLU A 188 -16.00 12.54 -14.72
N GLU A 189 -16.08 11.86 -15.88
CA GLU A 189 -16.33 10.42 -15.95
C GLU A 189 -15.30 9.62 -15.14
N PHE A 190 -14.02 9.98 -15.24
CA PHE A 190 -12.96 9.30 -14.51
C PHE A 190 -13.06 9.52 -13.00
N LEU A 191 -13.29 10.76 -12.56
CA LEU A 191 -13.37 11.10 -11.14
C LEU A 191 -14.59 10.45 -10.45
N GLU A 192 -15.66 10.14 -11.19
CA GLU A 192 -16.79 9.34 -10.68
C GLU A 192 -16.42 7.86 -10.47
N LEU A 193 -15.51 7.32 -11.28
CA LEU A 193 -15.05 5.94 -11.22
C LEU A 193 -13.89 5.72 -10.23
N ALA A 194 -13.03 6.72 -10.07
CA ALA A 194 -11.83 6.65 -9.23
C ALA A 194 -12.17 6.56 -7.73
N ASP A 195 -11.39 5.78 -6.99
CA ASP A 195 -11.54 5.73 -5.54
C ASP A 195 -10.95 6.99 -4.89
N ARG A 196 -11.50 7.38 -3.75
CA ARG A 196 -10.98 8.49 -2.96
C ARG A 196 -9.67 8.10 -2.30
N LEU A 197 -8.73 9.03 -2.25
CA LEU A 197 -7.45 8.86 -1.57
C LEU A 197 -7.64 8.62 -0.07
N LYS A 198 -7.08 7.52 0.43
CA LYS A 198 -7.18 7.14 1.85
C LYS A 198 -5.83 7.30 2.56
N PRO A 199 -5.81 7.79 3.81
CA PRO A 199 -4.62 7.73 4.63
C PRO A 199 -4.20 6.27 4.89
N ARG A 200 -2.92 6.05 5.17
CA ARG A 200 -2.39 4.77 5.65
C ARG A 200 -2.02 4.89 7.12
N LEU A 201 -2.36 3.86 7.90
CA LEU A 201 -2.00 3.77 9.31
C LEU A 201 -0.69 2.99 9.46
N TYR A 202 0.20 3.50 10.30
CA TYR A 202 1.45 2.85 10.68
C TYR A 202 1.52 2.78 12.19
N SER A 203 1.81 1.60 12.75
CA SER A 203 2.05 1.47 14.19
C SER A 203 3.22 2.36 14.59
N ILE A 204 3.03 3.17 15.64
CA ILE A 204 4.07 4.05 16.14
C ILE A 204 5.19 3.19 16.75
N ALA A 205 6.42 3.54 16.42
CA ALA A 205 7.63 2.83 16.79
C ALA A 205 8.40 3.44 17.96
N SER A 206 7.94 4.57 18.50
CA SER A 206 8.56 5.27 19.63
C SER A 206 7.63 5.43 20.83
N SER A 207 8.20 5.64 22.02
CA SER A 207 7.52 6.24 23.17
C SER A 207 7.59 7.76 23.10
N HIS A 208 6.48 8.44 23.40
CA HIS A 208 6.44 9.90 23.47
C HIS A 208 7.33 10.45 24.61
N ASP A 209 7.45 9.71 25.72
CA ASP A 209 8.29 10.10 26.85
C ASP A 209 9.79 9.92 26.56
N ALA A 210 10.15 8.90 25.79
CA ALA A 210 11.51 8.69 25.33
C ALA A 210 11.92 9.71 24.25
N HIS A 211 10.98 10.12 23.40
CA HIS A 211 11.21 11.00 22.24
C HIS A 211 10.25 12.19 22.21
N PRO A 212 10.34 13.11 23.19
CA PRO A 212 9.40 14.21 23.30
C PRO A 212 9.44 15.12 22.05
N GLY A 213 8.26 15.39 21.49
CA GLY A 213 8.12 16.24 20.31
C GLY A 213 8.29 15.52 18.96
N PHE A 214 8.48 14.19 18.97
CA PHE A 214 8.62 13.38 17.77
C PHE A 214 7.69 12.17 17.79
N VAL A 215 7.42 11.61 16.61
CA VAL A 215 6.76 10.32 16.44
C VAL A 215 7.50 9.53 15.36
N GLU A 216 7.83 8.28 15.66
CA GLU A 216 8.70 7.46 14.82
C GLU A 216 7.95 6.27 14.24
N LEU A 217 8.30 5.85 13.03
CA LEU A 217 7.68 4.73 12.31
C LEU A 217 8.74 3.74 11.81
N THR A 218 8.33 2.48 11.68
CA THR A 218 9.10 1.45 10.95
C THR A 218 8.33 1.08 9.68
N VAL A 219 8.82 1.48 8.52
CA VAL A 219 8.06 1.44 7.27
C VAL A 219 8.75 0.55 6.24
N GLY A 220 8.12 -0.56 5.87
CA GLY A 220 8.53 -1.36 4.72
C GLY A 220 8.12 -0.69 3.42
N ILE A 221 9.08 -0.25 2.62
CA ILE A 221 8.86 0.39 1.33
C ILE A 221 8.45 -0.68 0.32
N VAL A 222 7.26 -0.50 -0.26
CA VAL A 222 6.68 -1.45 -1.20
C VAL A 222 7.07 -1.01 -2.60
N ARG A 223 7.83 -1.85 -3.30
CA ARG A 223 8.25 -1.65 -4.69
C ARG A 223 7.98 -2.91 -5.50
N PHE A 224 7.48 -2.74 -6.71
CA PHE A 224 7.23 -3.83 -7.65
C PHE A 224 7.32 -3.32 -9.09
N ASN A 225 7.35 -4.23 -10.06
CA ASN A 225 7.38 -3.89 -11.48
C ASN A 225 6.38 -4.78 -12.22
N TYR A 226 5.51 -4.14 -13.02
CA TYR A 226 4.63 -4.80 -13.97
C TYR A 226 4.61 -4.01 -15.27
N HIS A 227 4.56 -4.72 -16.40
CA HIS A 227 4.55 -4.13 -17.75
C HIS A 227 5.69 -3.12 -17.97
N ASP A 228 6.88 -3.45 -17.46
CA ASP A 228 8.09 -2.63 -17.51
C ASP A 228 7.96 -1.24 -16.84
N ARG A 229 6.90 -1.02 -16.05
CA ARG A 229 6.67 0.18 -15.26
C ARG A 229 7.00 -0.09 -13.80
N GLN A 230 7.89 0.74 -13.24
CA GLN A 230 8.17 0.72 -11.81
C GLN A 230 6.96 1.25 -11.04
N ARG A 231 6.61 0.54 -9.98
CA ARG A 231 5.42 0.78 -9.16
C ARG A 231 5.74 0.55 -7.69
N GLY A 232 4.80 0.90 -6.84
CA GLY A 232 4.92 0.64 -5.42
C GLY A 232 3.71 1.07 -4.64
N GLY A 233 3.79 0.89 -3.32
CA GLY A 233 2.73 1.30 -2.42
C GLY A 233 2.70 2.82 -2.32
N LEU A 234 1.55 3.43 -2.59
CA LEU A 234 1.41 4.88 -2.64
C LEU A 234 2.03 5.61 -1.45
N CYS A 235 1.64 5.26 -0.22
CA CYS A 235 2.11 6.00 0.96
C CYS A 235 3.57 5.69 1.32
N THR A 236 4.01 4.47 1.09
CA THR A 236 5.40 4.09 1.41
C THR A 236 6.38 4.70 0.41
N GLN A 237 6.05 4.69 -0.89
CA GLN A 237 6.84 5.42 -1.89
C GLN A 237 6.79 6.92 -1.70
N TYR A 238 5.63 7.49 -1.39
CA TYR A 238 5.51 8.93 -1.10
C TYR A 238 6.50 9.36 -0.02
N MET A 239 6.54 8.67 1.13
CA MET A 239 7.48 8.99 2.21
C MET A 239 8.95 8.69 1.84
N ALA A 240 9.22 7.74 0.95
CA ALA A 240 10.58 7.31 0.62
C ALA A 240 11.24 8.16 -0.48
N ASP A 241 10.45 8.59 -1.47
CA ASP A 241 10.94 9.11 -2.74
C ASP A 241 10.46 10.54 -3.04
N GLU A 242 9.31 10.97 -2.52
CA GLU A 242 8.68 12.26 -2.84
C GLU A 242 8.84 13.30 -1.71
N VAL A 243 8.99 12.83 -0.46
CA VAL A 243 9.17 13.71 0.70
C VAL A 243 10.64 14.08 0.84
N VAL A 244 10.91 15.39 0.80
CA VAL A 244 12.22 15.95 1.12
C VAL A 244 12.30 16.23 2.62
N VAL A 245 13.28 15.62 3.27
CA VAL A 245 13.50 15.71 4.72
C VAL A 245 13.66 17.18 5.15
N ASN A 246 12.99 17.58 6.23
CA ASN A 246 12.90 18.95 6.77
C ASN A 246 12.22 20.01 5.87
N GLU A 247 11.78 19.64 4.66
CA GLU A 247 11.23 20.58 3.69
C GLU A 247 9.74 20.33 3.42
N THR A 248 9.38 19.11 3.02
CA THR A 248 8.03 18.78 2.57
C THR A 248 7.06 18.60 3.75
N ASP A 249 5.93 19.30 3.68
CA ASP A 249 4.83 19.11 4.63
C ASP A 249 4.05 17.82 4.30
N VAL A 250 3.80 17.02 5.33
CA VAL A 250 3.08 15.75 5.26
C VAL A 250 1.93 15.77 6.24
N GLY A 251 0.72 15.52 5.73
CA GLY A 251 -0.47 15.44 6.56
C GLY A 251 -0.47 14.21 7.45
N VAL A 252 -0.53 14.40 8.77
CA VAL A 252 -0.56 13.33 9.77
C VAL A 252 -1.68 13.52 10.80
N PHE A 253 -2.12 12.43 11.42
CA PHE A 253 -3.04 12.46 12.55
C PHE A 253 -2.86 11.21 13.43
N MET A 254 -3.18 11.30 14.72
CA MET A 254 -3.15 10.12 15.60
C MET A 254 -4.39 9.25 15.40
N SER A 255 -4.19 7.94 15.42
CA SER A 255 -5.23 6.92 15.45
C SER A 255 -5.09 6.10 16.74
N PRO A 256 -5.72 6.53 17.84
CA PRO A 256 -5.58 5.88 19.14
C PRO A 256 -6.15 4.46 19.16
N THR A 257 -5.51 3.58 19.93
CA THR A 257 -6.01 2.23 20.19
C THR A 257 -6.51 2.06 21.62
N LYS A 258 -7.40 1.08 21.83
CA LYS A 258 -7.84 0.64 23.17
C LYS A 258 -7.43 -0.80 23.49
N SER A 259 -6.97 -1.55 22.49
CA SER A 259 -6.74 -2.99 22.60
C SER A 259 -5.27 -3.37 22.59
N PHE A 260 -4.39 -2.48 22.12
CA PHE A 260 -2.96 -2.75 22.00
C PHE A 260 -2.18 -1.77 22.86
N ILE A 261 -2.21 -1.97 24.18
CA ILE A 261 -1.62 -1.09 25.19
C ILE A 261 -0.77 -1.90 26.15
N LEU A 262 0.16 -1.25 26.85
CA LEU A 262 0.86 -1.85 27.97
C LEU A 262 -0.10 -2.15 29.14
N PRO A 263 0.16 -3.19 29.96
CA PRO A 263 -0.57 -3.42 31.19
C PRO A 263 -0.45 -2.24 32.15
N GLU A 264 -1.53 -1.93 32.90
CA GLU A 264 -1.50 -0.88 33.93
C GLU A 264 -0.56 -1.23 35.10
N ASP A 265 -0.46 -2.52 35.46
CA ASP A 265 0.52 -2.98 36.45
C ASP A 265 1.87 -3.22 35.79
N GLU A 266 2.82 -2.33 36.09
CA GLU A 266 4.20 -2.37 35.57
C GLU A 266 5.01 -3.60 35.98
N ASN A 267 4.54 -4.38 36.98
CA ASN A 267 5.14 -5.67 37.35
C ASN A 267 4.75 -6.80 36.40
N THR A 268 3.75 -6.57 35.55
CA THR A 268 3.26 -7.58 34.61
C THR A 268 4.33 -7.90 33.58
N ASP A 269 4.70 -9.16 33.47
CA ASP A 269 5.56 -9.63 32.38
C ASP A 269 4.83 -9.49 31.04
N ILE A 270 5.57 -9.12 29.97
CA ILE A 270 5.01 -9.07 28.61
C ILE A 270 5.78 -9.98 27.65
N ILE A 271 5.02 -10.59 26.74
CA ILE A 271 5.54 -11.34 25.61
C ILE A 271 5.10 -10.61 24.35
N MET A 272 6.07 -10.24 23.53
CA MET A 272 5.93 -9.45 22.31
C MET A 272 6.30 -10.32 21.11
N VAL A 273 5.43 -10.42 20.11
CA VAL A 273 5.67 -11.23 18.91
C VAL A 273 5.44 -10.39 17.67
N GLY A 274 6.53 -9.95 17.04
CA GLY A 274 6.48 -8.97 15.96
C GLY A 274 7.54 -9.21 14.89
N PRO A 275 7.32 -10.14 13.95
CA PRO A 275 8.24 -10.32 12.82
C PRO A 275 8.19 -9.14 11.83
N GLY A 276 9.31 -8.87 11.17
CA GLY A 276 9.47 -7.80 10.19
C GLY A 276 9.08 -6.43 10.75
N THR A 277 8.31 -5.65 9.99
CA THR A 277 7.79 -4.34 10.45
C THR A 277 6.83 -4.44 11.63
N GLY A 278 6.37 -5.65 11.99
CA GLY A 278 5.60 -5.90 13.21
C GLY A 278 6.37 -5.60 14.50
N ILE A 279 7.69 -5.37 14.43
CA ILE A 279 8.49 -4.92 15.58
C ILE A 279 8.14 -3.50 16.04
N ALA A 280 7.57 -2.65 15.18
CA ALA A 280 7.35 -1.24 15.43
C ALA A 280 6.74 -0.94 16.81
N PRO A 281 5.52 -1.41 17.15
CA PRO A 281 4.92 -1.05 18.43
C PRO A 281 5.67 -1.67 19.63
N PHE A 282 6.47 -2.72 19.43
CA PHE A 282 7.25 -3.33 20.49
C PHE A 282 8.54 -2.57 20.79
N ARG A 283 9.11 -1.86 19.81
CA ARG A 283 10.14 -0.85 20.06
C ARG A 283 9.57 0.25 20.98
N ALA A 284 8.38 0.77 20.66
CA ALA A 284 7.70 1.76 21.50
C ALA A 284 7.43 1.23 22.92
N PHE A 285 6.94 -0.01 23.06
CA PHE A 285 6.68 -0.64 24.36
C PHE A 285 7.97 -0.76 25.19
N MET A 286 9.06 -1.19 24.56
CA MET A 286 10.36 -1.29 25.24
C MET A 286 10.86 0.08 25.69
N GLU A 287 10.81 1.10 24.83
CA GLU A 287 11.21 2.45 25.21
C GLU A 287 10.41 2.98 26.40
N GLN A 288 9.09 2.77 26.41
CA GLN A 288 8.25 3.18 27.53
C GLN A 288 8.61 2.46 28.83
N ARG A 289 8.75 1.12 28.79
CA ARG A 289 9.11 0.37 30.00
C ARG A 289 10.51 0.70 30.52
N VAL A 290 11.45 1.02 29.62
CA VAL A 290 12.78 1.50 29.99
C VAL A 290 12.69 2.88 30.63
N HIS A 291 11.91 3.80 30.07
CA HIS A 291 11.68 5.13 30.63
C HIS A 291 11.06 5.06 32.04
N ASP A 292 10.01 4.24 32.19
CA ASP A 292 9.25 4.08 33.44
C ASP A 292 9.98 3.22 34.48
N LYS A 293 11.06 2.54 34.06
CA LYS A 293 11.83 1.58 34.89
C LYS A 293 10.95 0.44 35.41
N SER A 294 10.02 -0.01 34.58
CA SER A 294 9.07 -1.05 34.93
C SER A 294 9.79 -2.38 35.27
N PRO A 295 9.48 -3.03 36.40
CA PRO A 295 10.21 -4.21 36.87
C PRO A 295 9.78 -5.53 36.21
N GLY A 296 8.60 -5.57 35.57
CA GLY A 296 8.13 -6.77 34.87
C GLY A 296 9.02 -7.14 33.67
N ARG A 297 9.15 -8.43 33.41
CA ARG A 297 10.06 -8.96 32.39
C ARG A 297 9.52 -8.75 30.99
N ASN A 298 10.44 -8.53 30.05
CA ASN A 298 10.14 -8.31 28.63
C ASN A 298 10.72 -9.45 27.79
N TRP A 299 9.88 -10.16 27.04
CA TRP A 299 10.33 -11.15 26.06
C TRP A 299 9.89 -10.75 24.66
N LEU A 300 10.85 -10.48 23.77
CA LEU A 300 10.60 -10.18 22.36
C LEU A 300 10.91 -11.36 21.46
N PHE A 301 9.94 -11.74 20.63
CA PHE A 301 10.09 -12.62 19.48
C PHE A 301 10.13 -11.78 18.21
N PHE A 302 11.24 -11.89 17.48
CA PHE A 302 11.44 -11.23 16.19
C PHE A 302 11.76 -12.28 15.11
N GLY A 303 11.53 -11.92 13.86
CA GLY A 303 11.95 -12.73 12.74
C GLY A 303 11.81 -12.00 11.43
N ASP A 304 12.74 -12.23 10.53
CA ASP A 304 12.72 -11.73 9.15
C ASP A 304 13.59 -12.66 8.29
N GLN A 305 13.87 -12.30 7.04
CA GLN A 305 14.54 -13.18 6.08
C GLN A 305 15.98 -13.53 6.49
N SER A 306 16.79 -12.56 6.93
CA SER A 306 18.18 -12.82 7.28
C SER A 306 18.67 -11.95 8.43
N GLU A 307 19.43 -12.57 9.35
CA GLU A 307 20.08 -11.88 10.46
C GLU A 307 21.06 -10.80 9.96
N LYS A 308 21.74 -11.05 8.85
CA LYS A 308 22.75 -10.13 8.31
C LYS A 308 22.12 -8.84 7.78
N THR A 309 20.89 -8.92 7.27
CA THR A 309 20.31 -7.87 6.41
C THR A 309 18.99 -7.33 6.91
N GLU A 310 18.27 -8.02 7.80
CA GLU A 310 16.95 -7.61 8.30
C GLU A 310 16.88 -7.58 9.84
N TYR A 311 18.03 -7.56 10.53
CA TYR A 311 18.06 -7.37 11.98
C TYR A 311 17.86 -5.90 12.34
N TYR A 312 16.60 -5.45 12.27
CA TYR A 312 16.20 -4.08 12.59
C TYR A 312 16.48 -3.74 14.05
N TYR A 313 16.96 -2.51 14.29
CA TYR A 313 17.24 -1.97 15.63
C TYR A 313 18.18 -2.85 16.47
N LYS A 314 19.16 -3.47 15.80
CA LYS A 314 20.08 -4.42 16.43
C LYS A 314 20.77 -3.82 17.65
N ASP A 315 21.36 -2.63 17.51
CA ASP A 315 22.14 -2.00 18.56
C ASP A 315 21.25 -1.62 19.77
N GLU A 316 20.02 -1.16 19.53
CA GLU A 316 19.07 -0.86 20.60
C GLU A 316 18.61 -2.13 21.33
N ILE A 317 18.31 -3.20 20.59
CA ILE A 317 17.88 -4.49 21.17
C ILE A 317 19.01 -5.13 21.99
N GLU A 318 20.24 -5.14 21.46
CA GLU A 318 21.42 -5.64 22.17
C GLU A 318 21.71 -4.79 23.41
N GLY A 319 21.57 -3.47 23.32
CA GLY A 319 21.67 -2.56 24.46
C GLY A 319 20.66 -2.88 25.57
N TRP A 320 19.40 -3.21 25.22
CA TRP A 320 18.40 -3.61 26.22
C TRP A 320 18.65 -4.99 26.83
N LEU A 321 19.25 -5.91 26.08
CA LEU A 321 19.68 -7.22 26.63
C LEU A 321 20.81 -7.02 27.65
N ASP A 322 21.83 -6.24 27.29
CA ASP A 322 23.01 -5.99 28.14
C ASP A 322 22.64 -5.26 29.43
N SER A 323 21.70 -4.32 29.36
CA SER A 323 21.21 -3.60 30.54
C SER A 323 20.22 -4.40 31.39
N GLY A 324 19.77 -5.57 30.92
CA GLY A 324 18.75 -6.41 31.57
C GLY A 324 17.31 -5.90 31.43
N ASN A 325 17.07 -4.85 30.63
CA ASN A 325 15.72 -4.33 30.37
C ASN A 325 14.92 -5.29 29.48
N LEU A 326 15.57 -5.95 28.53
CA LEU A 326 15.00 -7.05 27.75
C LEU A 326 15.42 -8.36 28.40
N TYR A 327 14.47 -9.05 29.06
CA TYR A 327 14.75 -10.31 29.73
C TYR A 327 15.14 -11.41 28.74
N ARG A 328 14.49 -11.44 27.58
CA ARG A 328 14.78 -12.44 26.55
C ARG A 328 14.48 -11.93 25.15
N PHE A 329 15.35 -12.27 24.22
CA PHE A 329 15.14 -12.08 22.79
C PHE A 329 15.18 -13.43 22.07
N THR A 330 14.26 -13.65 21.13
CA THR A 330 14.18 -14.91 20.37
C THR A 330 13.95 -14.59 18.91
N THR A 331 14.85 -15.06 18.05
CA THR A 331 14.82 -14.78 16.61
C THR A 331 14.39 -15.99 15.80
N ALA A 332 13.76 -15.74 14.65
CA ALA A 332 13.50 -16.72 13.61
C ALA A 332 13.89 -16.14 12.25
N TRP A 333 14.92 -16.71 11.62
CA TRP A 333 15.41 -16.32 10.30
C TRP A 333 14.95 -17.35 9.26
N SER A 334 14.32 -16.91 8.15
CA SER A 334 13.56 -17.78 7.23
C SER A 334 14.22 -18.03 5.88
#